data_AF-A0A3R8Q307-F1
#
_entry.id   AF-A0A3R8Q307-F1
#
_cell.length_a   1.000
_cell.length_b   1.000
_cell.length_c   1.000
_cell.angle_alpha   90.00
_cell.angle_beta   90.00
_cell.angle_gamma   90.00
#
_symmetry.space_group_name_H-M   'P 1'
#
loop_
_entity.id
_entity.type
_entity.pdbx_description
1 polymer ?
#
loop_
_entity_poly.entity_id
_entity_poly.type
_entity_poly.pdbx_seq_one_letter_code
_entity_poly.pdbx_strand_id
1 'polypeptide(L)'
;MNLYALSFYLPILEDTEKQANIWLSIIIIPVVWFCSKLYFKKGVTLHGLWAGLIFFGVSAILDALITVPFTVLPYGGTYADFFIDFGFWFIGLEFMATTYVYWHAKVRSKISIGNYQ
;
A
#
# COMPACT_ATOMS: atom_id res chain seq x y z
N MET A 1 29.42 -16.01 16.03
CA MET A 1 28.18 -16.48 15.36
C MET A 1 27.67 -15.33 14.52
N ASN A 2 27.76 -15.44 13.20
CA ASN A 2 27.58 -14.32 12.27
C ASN A 2 26.08 -14.03 12.08
N LEU A 3 25.64 -12.78 12.19
CA LEU A 3 24.24 -12.37 11.90
C LEU A 3 23.81 -12.81 10.48
N TYR A 4 24.80 -12.88 9.58
CA TYR A 4 24.70 -13.36 8.20
C TYR A 4 24.41 -14.86 8.06
N ALA A 5 24.72 -15.68 9.08
CA ALA A 5 24.38 -17.10 9.10
C ALA A 5 22.98 -17.33 9.71
N LEU A 6 22.51 -16.41 10.56
CA LEU A 6 21.17 -16.45 11.15
C LEU A 6 20.06 -16.16 10.12
N SER A 7 20.36 -15.38 9.08
CA SER A 7 19.39 -15.02 8.03
C SER A 7 19.01 -16.18 7.10
N PHE A 8 19.81 -17.24 7.03
CA PHE A 8 19.44 -18.48 6.33
C PHE A 8 18.59 -19.43 7.19
N TYR A 9 18.57 -19.23 8.51
CA TYR A 9 17.85 -20.06 9.48
C TYR A 9 16.58 -19.40 10.03
N LEU A 10 16.26 -18.17 9.61
CA LEU A 10 15.02 -17.47 9.99
C LEU A 10 14.13 -17.16 8.77
N PRO A 11 13.53 -18.17 8.12
CA PRO A 11 12.16 -18.01 7.66
C PRO A 11 11.32 -17.81 8.93
N ILE A 12 10.78 -16.62 9.17
CA ILE A 12 9.94 -16.41 10.37
C ILE A 12 8.61 -17.17 10.19
N LEU A 13 8.19 -17.40 8.95
CA LEU A 13 7.09 -18.28 8.56
C LEU A 13 7.57 -19.28 7.50
N GLU A 14 7.07 -20.53 7.55
CA GLU A 14 7.30 -21.57 6.52
C GLU A 14 6.84 -21.15 5.12
N ASP A 15 5.95 -20.17 5.06
CA ASP A 15 5.36 -19.64 3.85
C ASP A 15 6.01 -18.29 3.48
N THR A 16 6.96 -18.37 2.54
CA THR A 16 7.73 -17.22 2.03
C THR A 16 6.83 -16.13 1.44
N GLU A 17 5.67 -16.51 0.88
CA GLU A 17 4.69 -15.59 0.30
C GLU A 17 3.97 -14.79 1.39
N LYS A 18 3.53 -15.46 2.46
CA LYS A 18 2.97 -14.76 3.63
C LYS A 18 3.98 -13.82 4.27
N GLN A 19 5.24 -14.23 4.36
CA GLN A 19 6.29 -13.36 4.90
C GLN A 19 6.48 -12.11 4.03
N ALA A 20 6.50 -12.25 2.70
CA ALA A 20 6.59 -11.13 1.78
C ALA A 20 5.39 -10.16 1.92
N ASN A 21 4.17 -10.69 2.03
CA ASN A 21 2.97 -9.88 2.21
C ASN A 21 2.97 -9.10 3.52
N ILE A 22 3.48 -9.67 4.61
CA ILE A 22 3.63 -8.95 5.90
C ILE A 22 4.62 -7.78 5.77
N TRP A 23 5.77 -8.02 5.14
CA TRP A 23 6.76 -6.94 4.93
C TRP A 23 6.19 -5.85 4.04
N LEU A 24 5.47 -6.23 2.98
CA LEU A 24 4.83 -5.29 2.07
C LEU A 24 3.77 -4.44 2.79
N SER A 25 2.93 -5.06 3.61
CA SER A 25 1.95 -4.39 4.48
C SER A 25 2.61 -3.36 5.41
N ILE A 26 3.71 -3.72 6.08
CA ILE A 26 4.42 -2.77 6.96
C ILE A 26 4.98 -1.58 6.16
N ILE A 27 5.53 -1.83 4.97
CA ILE A 27 6.13 -0.79 4.12
C ILE A 27 5.07 0.11 3.48
N ILE A 28 3.86 -0.40 3.22
CA ILE A 28 2.84 0.37 2.50
C ILE A 28 2.35 1.56 3.32
N ILE A 29 2.29 1.42 4.64
CA ILE A 29 1.81 2.48 5.55
C ILE A 29 2.66 3.76 5.41
N PRO A 30 3.99 3.76 5.63
CA PRO A 30 4.80 4.97 5.48
C PRO A 30 4.82 5.50 4.03
N VAL A 31 4.75 4.62 3.02
CA VAL A 31 4.71 5.02 1.61
C VAL A 31 3.41 5.77 1.29
N VAL A 32 2.26 5.20 1.62
CA VAL A 32 0.94 5.80 1.38
C VAL A 32 0.78 7.08 2.18
N TRP A 33 1.32 7.14 3.40
CA TRP A 33 1.37 8.35 4.20
C TRP A 33 2.15 9.47 3.50
N PHE A 34 3.30 9.15 2.92
CA PHE A 34 4.09 10.10 2.15
C PHE A 34 3.38 10.56 0.88
N CYS A 35 2.75 9.63 0.13
CA CYS A 35 1.93 9.94 -1.05
C CYS A 35 0.78 10.88 -0.70
N SER A 36 0.08 10.61 0.41
CA SER A 36 -1.00 11.46 0.93
C SER A 36 -0.48 12.86 1.27
N LYS A 37 0.69 12.94 1.91
CA LYS A 37 1.33 14.22 2.22
C LYS A 37 1.63 15.05 0.96
N LEU A 38 2.15 14.42 -0.09
CA LEU A 38 2.43 15.10 -1.36
C LEU A 38 1.14 15.52 -2.08
N TYR A 39 0.14 14.65 -2.10
CA TYR A 39 -1.14 14.89 -2.75
C TYR A 39 -1.90 16.07 -2.12
N PHE A 40 -2.06 16.04 -0.78
CA PHE A 40 -2.79 17.09 -0.06
C PHE A 40 -2.01 18.41 0.09
N LYS A 41 -0.69 18.42 -0.11
CA LYS A 41 0.09 19.67 -0.16
C LYS A 41 -0.35 20.58 -1.31
N LYS A 42 -0.97 20.03 -2.36
CA LYS A 42 -1.46 20.79 -3.53
C LYS A 42 -2.77 21.55 -3.28
N GLY A 43 -3.24 21.64 -2.04
CA GLY A 43 -4.50 22.33 -1.70
C GLY A 43 -5.77 21.56 -2.08
N VAL A 44 -5.64 20.27 -2.41
CA VAL A 44 -6.76 19.40 -2.77
C VAL A 44 -7.61 19.09 -1.53
N THR A 45 -8.92 19.23 -1.65
CA THR A 45 -9.89 19.00 -0.54
C THR A 45 -10.59 17.65 -0.62
N LEU A 46 -10.14 16.76 -1.52
CA LEU A 46 -10.71 15.43 -1.71
C LEU A 46 -10.74 14.64 -0.40
N HIS A 47 -11.82 13.91 -0.16
CA HIS A 47 -11.92 13.06 1.03
C HIS A 47 -10.86 11.94 0.99
N GLY A 48 -10.26 11.62 2.13
CA GLY A 48 -9.19 10.60 2.23
C GLY A 48 -9.53 9.22 1.67
N LEU A 49 -10.79 8.77 1.70
CA LEU A 49 -11.19 7.49 1.13
C LEU A 49 -11.10 7.49 -0.40
N TRP A 50 -11.52 8.57 -1.05
CA TRP A 50 -11.40 8.72 -2.50
C TRP A 50 -9.92 8.81 -2.93
N ALA A 51 -9.11 9.54 -2.17
CA ALA A 51 -7.67 9.59 -2.41
C ALA A 51 -7.03 8.20 -2.27
N GLY A 52 -7.41 7.44 -1.24
CA GLY A 52 -6.94 6.06 -1.04
C GLY A 52 -7.33 5.12 -2.17
N LEU A 53 -8.58 5.23 -2.66
CA LEU A 53 -9.07 4.45 -3.79
C LEU A 53 -8.31 4.78 -5.08
N ILE A 54 -8.01 6.06 -5.34
CA ILE A 54 -7.20 6.47 -6.49
C ILE A 54 -5.78 5.91 -6.37
N PHE A 55 -5.15 6.01 -5.21
CA PHE A 55 -3.79 5.47 -5.01
C PHE A 55 -3.75 3.96 -5.20
N PHE A 56 -4.71 3.25 -4.63
CA PHE A 56 -4.83 1.81 -4.81
C PHE A 56 -5.09 1.46 -6.28
N GLY A 57 -6.00 2.15 -6.96
CA GLY A 57 -6.30 1.92 -8.38
C GLY A 57 -5.09 2.17 -9.29
N VAL A 58 -4.32 3.24 -9.06
CA VAL A 58 -3.08 3.50 -9.79
C VAL A 58 -2.04 2.41 -9.52
N SER A 59 -1.90 1.96 -8.28
CA SER A 59 -1.01 0.84 -7.92
C SER A 59 -1.44 -0.46 -8.60
N ALA A 60 -2.73 -0.80 -8.57
CA ALA A 60 -3.28 -1.99 -9.21
C ALA A 60 -3.07 -2.01 -10.73
N ILE A 61 -3.21 -0.85 -11.38
CA ILE A 61 -2.90 -0.72 -12.82
C ILE A 61 -1.39 -0.93 -13.05
N LEU A 62 -0.54 -0.37 -12.19
CA LEU A 62 0.91 -0.59 -12.27
C LEU A 62 1.25 -2.08 -12.07
N ASP A 63 0.56 -2.76 -11.17
CA ASP A 63 0.72 -4.20 -10.96
C ASP A 63 0.29 -5.00 -12.18
N ALA A 64 -0.83 -4.66 -12.83
CA ALA A 64 -1.24 -5.31 -14.07
C ALA A 64 -0.22 -5.10 -15.22
N LEU A 65 0.39 -3.92 -15.29
CA LEU A 65 1.31 -3.58 -16.39
C LEU A 65 2.75 -4.04 -16.14
N ILE A 66 3.18 -4.15 -14.89
CA ILE A 66 4.58 -4.43 -14.53
C ILE A 66 4.68 -5.66 -13.63
N THR A 67 4.06 -5.66 -12.45
CA THR A 67 4.21 -6.77 -11.49
C THR A 67 3.78 -8.09 -12.11
N VAL A 68 2.56 -8.20 -12.62
CA VAL A 68 2.04 -9.46 -13.16
C VAL A 68 2.88 -9.97 -14.35
N PRO A 69 3.19 -9.17 -15.40
CA PRO A 69 3.99 -9.66 -16.53
C PRO A 69 5.42 -10.09 -16.16
N PHE A 70 6.06 -9.39 -15.22
CA PHE A 70 7.48 -9.58 -14.93
C PHE A 70 7.75 -10.46 -13.71
N THR A 71 6.79 -10.63 -12.80
CA THR A 71 6.98 -11.38 -11.54
C THR A 71 5.98 -12.51 -11.33
N VAL A 72 4.79 -12.48 -11.95
CA VAL A 72 3.78 -13.53 -11.76
C VAL A 72 3.78 -14.52 -12.93
N LEU A 73 3.66 -14.02 -14.17
CA LEU A 73 3.66 -14.87 -15.37
C LEU A 73 4.90 -15.77 -15.49
N PRO A 74 6.14 -15.29 -15.22
CA PRO A 74 7.33 -16.13 -15.38
C PRO A 74 7.40 -17.31 -14.40
N TYR A 75 6.67 -17.23 -13.29
CA TYR A 75 6.59 -18.28 -12.27
C TYR A 75 5.32 -19.12 -12.38
N GLY A 76 4.56 -18.96 -13.49
CA GLY A 76 3.41 -19.79 -13.81
C GLY A 76 2.07 -19.31 -13.25
N GLY A 77 2.02 -18.15 -12.60
CA GLY A 77 0.77 -17.53 -12.18
C GLY A 77 0.07 -16.79 -13.31
N THR A 78 -1.18 -16.39 -13.09
CA THR A 78 -1.98 -15.59 -14.01
C THR A 78 -2.42 -14.26 -13.41
N TYR A 79 -2.97 -13.37 -14.24
CA TYR A 79 -3.61 -12.14 -13.76
C TYR A 79 -4.74 -12.43 -12.77
N ALA A 80 -5.53 -13.48 -13.01
CA ALA A 80 -6.63 -13.85 -12.15
C ALA A 80 -6.12 -14.28 -10.76
N ASP A 81 -5.04 -15.08 -10.73
CA ASP A 81 -4.45 -15.54 -9.47
C ASP A 81 -3.98 -14.36 -8.61
N PHE A 82 -3.34 -13.36 -9.22
CA PHE A 82 -2.87 -12.17 -8.51
C PHE A 82 -4.01 -11.28 -8.00
N PHE A 83 -5.03 -11.01 -8.83
CA PHE A 83 -6.10 -10.06 -8.46
C PHE A 83 -7.22 -10.67 -7.61
N ILE A 84 -7.33 -12.00 -7.55
CA ILE A 84 -8.25 -12.69 -6.62
C ILE A 84 -7.57 -12.94 -5.26
N ASP A 85 -6.24 -12.84 -5.18
CA ASP A 85 -5.49 -13.08 -3.95
C ASP A 85 -5.94 -12.18 -2.80
N PHE A 86 -6.07 -12.78 -1.62
CA PHE A 86 -6.53 -12.07 -0.42
C PHE A 86 -5.53 -11.00 0.04
N GLY A 87 -4.22 -11.25 -0.11
CA GLY A 87 -3.17 -10.31 0.24
C GLY A 87 -3.25 -9.02 -0.57
N PHE A 88 -3.56 -9.12 -1.86
CA PHE A 88 -3.78 -7.95 -2.72
C PHE A 88 -4.90 -7.04 -2.18
N TRP A 89 -6.06 -7.61 -1.85
CA TRP A 89 -7.19 -6.84 -1.32
C TRP A 89 -6.94 -6.32 0.09
N PHE A 90 -6.19 -7.08 0.91
CA PHE A 90 -5.77 -6.64 2.23
C PHE A 90 -4.90 -5.38 2.15
N ILE A 91 -3.92 -5.36 1.24
CA ILE A 91 -3.09 -4.18 0.97
C ILE A 91 -3.98 -3.02 0.49
N GLY A 92 -4.95 -3.27 -0.39
CA GLY A 92 -5.91 -2.24 -0.81
C GLY A 92 -6.67 -1.59 0.35
N LEU A 93 -7.06 -2.37 1.36
CA LEU A 93 -7.67 -1.84 2.58
C LEU A 93 -6.67 -0.99 3.39
N GLU A 94 -5.40 -1.39 3.46
CA GLU A 94 -4.36 -0.61 4.13
C GLU A 94 -4.11 0.75 3.46
N PHE A 95 -4.16 0.80 2.12
CA PHE A 95 -4.12 2.06 1.37
C PHE A 95 -5.26 3.01 1.79
N MET A 96 -6.48 2.48 1.82
CA MET A 96 -7.67 3.25 2.18
C MET A 96 -7.62 3.72 3.63
N ALA A 97 -7.30 2.82 4.56
CA ALA A 97 -7.19 3.12 5.99
C ALA A 97 -6.12 4.18 6.25
N THR A 98 -4.92 4.00 5.71
CA THR A 98 -3.80 4.93 5.91
C THR A 98 -4.12 6.32 5.36
N THR A 99 -4.70 6.40 4.16
CA THR A 99 -5.06 7.69 3.54
C THR A 99 -6.20 8.38 4.30
N TYR A 100 -7.18 7.61 4.78
CA TYR A 100 -8.26 8.13 5.60
C TYR A 100 -7.74 8.69 6.94
N VAL A 101 -6.87 7.96 7.63
CA VAL A 101 -6.24 8.41 8.88
C VAL A 101 -5.41 9.67 8.64
N TYR A 102 -4.62 9.73 7.57
CA TYR A 102 -3.86 10.93 7.20
C TYR A 102 -4.78 12.14 7.01
N TRP A 103 -5.84 11.96 6.22
CA TRP A 103 -6.80 13.01 5.92
C TRP A 103 -7.50 13.51 7.18
N HIS A 104 -7.97 12.60 8.03
CA HIS A 104 -8.64 12.95 9.28
C HIS A 104 -7.70 13.70 10.23
N ALA A 105 -6.45 13.24 10.37
CA ALA A 105 -5.48 13.82 11.30
C ALA A 105 -4.94 15.19 10.84
N LYS A 106 -4.70 15.39 9.53
CA LYS A 106 -3.95 16.56 9.04
C LYS A 106 -4.69 17.47 8.07
N VAL A 107 -5.67 16.94 7.33
CA VAL A 107 -6.34 17.69 6.26
C VAL A 107 -7.66 18.27 6.78
N ARG A 108 -8.48 17.46 7.46
CA ARG A 108 -9.75 17.91 8.05
C ARG A 108 -9.57 19.09 9.01
N SER A 109 -8.55 19.02 9.87
CA SER A 109 -8.20 20.12 10.79
C SER A 109 -7.86 21.42 10.05
N LYS A 110 -7.13 21.35 8.93
CA LYS A 110 -6.78 22.53 8.12
C LYS A 110 -7.96 23.11 7.35
N ILE A 111 -8.81 22.26 6.78
CA ILE A 111 -10.05 22.72 6.10
C ILE A 111 -10.95 23.44 7.11
N SER A 112 -11.09 22.90 8.32
CA SER A 112 -11.90 23.54 9.37
C SER A 112 -11.37 24.94 9.71
N ILE A 113 -10.07 25.14 9.86
CA ILE A 113 -9.48 26.44 10.21
C ILE A 113 -9.60 27.44 9.06
N GLY A 114 -9.43 26.99 7.81
CA GLY A 114 -9.57 27.85 6.62
C GLY A 114 -11.00 28.34 6.36
N ASN A 115 -12.02 27.62 6.83
CA ASN A 115 -13.42 28.05 6.71
C ASN A 115 -13.84 29.15 7.70
N TYR A 116 -13.01 29.47 8.70
CA TYR A 116 -13.25 30.54 9.69
C TYR A 116 -12.40 31.80 9.45
N GLN A 117 -11.68 31.87 8.33
CA GLN A 117 -10.92 33.04 7.86
C GLN A 117 -11.65 33.64 6.66
#